data_AF-W4V6V4-F1
#
_entry.id   AF-W4V6V4-F1
#
_cell.length_a   1.000
_cell.length_b   1.000
_cell.length_c   1.000
_cell.angle_alpha   90.00
_cell.angle_beta   90.00
_cell.angle_gamma   90.00
#
_symmetry.space_group_name_H-M   'P 1'
#
loop_
_entity.id
_entity.type
_entity.pdbx_description
1 polymer ?
#
loop_
_entity_poly.entity_id
_entity_poly.type
_entity_poly.pdbx_seq_one_letter_code
_entity_poly.pdbx_strand_id
1 'polypeptide(L)'
;MKKMKRIVLTVTILALFFTGCATGGGNEIVVVSREDGSGTRGAFIELFGIEEKDANGNKVDNTTDEAIVVNSTSIVMTTVAGNKNAIGYISLGSLNDTVKAVKVDGIEPTVENIKNNTYKVFRPFNIATRDDISELAQDFISFILSSDGQKVVEENSYIAASEKGPYSSTKPSGKIVIAGSSSVTPLMEKLKEAYLKVNTNAEIEIQASDSTTGMKLAMEGTCDIGMASRELKESELKKLKPTVIAMDGLAIIVNKENPVSNLTSDQIKGIFKGEITSWNEVAK
;
A
#
# COMPACT_ATOMS: atom_id res chain seq x y z
N MET A 1 -48.88 1.42 54.71
CA MET A 1 -47.85 0.44 54.31
C MET A 1 -48.39 -0.45 53.19
N LYS A 2 -48.14 -0.09 51.92
CA LYS A 2 -48.47 -0.93 50.75
C LYS A 2 -47.16 -1.25 50.02
N LYS A 3 -46.83 -2.54 49.93
CA LYS A 3 -45.60 -3.09 49.36
C LYS A 3 -45.59 -2.85 47.84
N MET A 4 -44.55 -2.17 47.36
CA MET A 4 -44.28 -1.93 45.95
C MET A 4 -43.57 -3.19 45.38
N LYS A 5 -44.25 -3.93 44.51
CA LYS A 5 -43.65 -5.06 43.79
C LYS A 5 -42.84 -4.51 42.61
N ARG A 6 -41.52 -4.71 42.63
CA ARG A 6 -40.63 -4.47 41.50
C ARG A 6 -40.93 -5.51 40.40
N ILE A 7 -41.32 -5.05 39.23
CA ILE A 7 -41.40 -5.85 38.01
C ILE A 7 -39.99 -5.85 37.41
N VAL A 8 -39.35 -7.01 37.37
CA VAL A 8 -38.10 -7.22 36.64
C VAL A 8 -38.47 -7.44 35.17
N LEU A 9 -38.13 -6.47 34.32
CA LEU A 9 -38.28 -6.58 32.87
C LEU A 9 -37.05 -7.30 32.32
N THR A 10 -37.16 -8.61 32.09
CA THR A 10 -36.13 -9.39 31.41
C THR A 10 -36.18 -9.05 29.93
N VAL A 11 -35.22 -8.27 29.44
CA VAL A 11 -35.03 -8.01 28.01
C VAL A 11 -34.36 -9.24 27.39
N THR A 12 -35.14 -10.08 26.73
CA THR A 12 -34.61 -11.16 25.89
C THR A 12 -34.10 -10.52 24.60
N ILE A 13 -32.78 -10.37 24.48
CA ILE A 13 -32.13 -9.99 23.22
C ILE A 13 -32.32 -11.17 22.26
N LEU A 14 -33.26 -11.03 21.33
CA LEU A 14 -33.42 -11.94 20.21
C LEU A 14 -32.29 -11.65 19.21
N ALA A 15 -31.21 -12.43 19.30
CA ALA A 15 -30.15 -12.41 18.29
C ALA A 15 -30.74 -12.95 16.98
N LEU A 16 -31.13 -12.05 16.08
CA LEU A 16 -31.39 -12.37 14.68
C LEU A 16 -30.05 -12.73 14.03
N PHE A 17 -29.73 -14.02 14.07
CA PHE A 17 -28.78 -14.60 13.13
C PHE A 17 -29.38 -14.43 11.75
N PHE A 18 -28.85 -13.48 10.97
CA PHE A 18 -28.93 -13.56 9.53
C PHE A 18 -28.11 -14.79 9.11
N THR A 19 -28.76 -15.95 9.06
CA THR A 19 -28.31 -17.06 8.23
C THR A 19 -28.51 -16.62 6.78
N GLY A 20 -27.55 -15.85 6.26
CA GLY A 20 -27.36 -15.76 4.83
C GLY A 20 -27.08 -17.16 4.31
N CYS A 21 -27.99 -17.71 3.53
CA CYS A 21 -27.70 -18.86 2.68
C CYS A 21 -26.66 -18.43 1.65
N ALA A 22 -25.39 -18.57 1.98
CA ALA A 22 -24.32 -18.69 1.01
C ALA A 22 -24.05 -20.18 0.83
N THR A 23 -24.79 -20.81 -0.08
CA THR A 23 -24.34 -22.05 -0.72
C THR A 23 -23.29 -21.68 -1.77
N GLY A 24 -22.11 -21.26 -1.31
CA GLY A 24 -20.90 -21.12 -2.12
C GLY A 24 -19.90 -22.14 -1.60
N GLY A 25 -19.48 -23.09 -2.44
CA GLY A 25 -18.48 -24.09 -2.06
C GLY A 25 -17.23 -23.40 -1.52
N GLY A 26 -16.54 -24.02 -0.56
CA GLY A 26 -15.42 -23.43 0.20
C GLY A 26 -14.20 -22.94 -0.59
N ASN A 27 -14.28 -22.82 -1.93
CA ASN A 27 -13.21 -22.49 -2.86
C ASN A 27 -13.51 -21.22 -3.71
N GLU A 28 -14.59 -20.49 -3.47
CA GLU A 28 -14.88 -19.21 -4.15
C GLU A 28 -13.86 -18.14 -3.73
N ILE A 29 -13.30 -17.40 -4.69
CA ILE A 29 -12.24 -16.41 -4.45
C ILE A 29 -12.86 -15.12 -3.93
N VAL A 30 -12.29 -14.57 -2.86
CA VAL A 30 -12.66 -13.25 -2.34
C VAL A 30 -11.58 -12.24 -2.71
N VAL A 31 -11.86 -11.36 -3.66
CA VAL A 31 -10.93 -10.31 -4.08
C VAL A 31 -10.94 -9.18 -3.06
N VAL A 32 -9.76 -8.81 -2.56
CA VAL A 32 -9.55 -7.63 -1.70
C VAL A 32 -8.76 -6.61 -2.51
N SER A 33 -9.41 -5.49 -2.84
CA SER A 33 -8.82 -4.39 -3.60
C SER A 33 -8.66 -3.15 -2.73
N ARG A 34 -7.91 -2.17 -3.24
CA ARG A 34 -7.64 -0.89 -2.59
C ARG A 34 -8.59 0.20 -3.05
N GLU A 35 -8.77 1.20 -2.22
CA GLU A 35 -9.59 2.39 -2.47
C GLU A 35 -9.17 3.16 -3.73
N ASP A 36 -10.14 3.87 -4.31
CA ASP A 36 -9.85 4.85 -5.36
C ASP A 36 -8.87 5.90 -4.85
N GLY A 37 -7.87 6.23 -5.67
CA GLY A 37 -6.78 7.12 -5.29
C GLY A 37 -5.55 6.41 -4.70
N SER A 38 -5.67 5.13 -4.34
CA SER A 38 -4.54 4.29 -3.91
C SER A 38 -3.47 4.17 -5.00
N GLY A 39 -2.23 4.51 -4.65
CA GLY A 39 -1.07 4.26 -5.52
C GLY A 39 -0.82 2.77 -5.75
N THR A 40 -1.19 1.94 -4.77
CA THR A 40 -1.08 0.46 -4.85
C THR A 40 -2.08 -0.13 -5.81
N ARG A 41 -3.33 0.34 -5.79
CA ARG A 41 -4.29 -0.05 -6.83
C ARG A 41 -3.79 0.38 -8.20
N GLY A 42 -3.44 1.66 -8.36
CA GLY A 42 -3.00 2.21 -9.64
C GLY A 42 -1.83 1.44 -10.26
N ALA A 43 -0.77 1.19 -9.47
CA ALA A 43 0.36 0.39 -9.95
C ALA A 43 -0.03 -1.06 -10.23
N PHE A 44 -0.86 -1.68 -9.39
CA PHE A 44 -1.28 -3.07 -9.57
C PHE A 44 -2.09 -3.26 -10.87
N ILE A 45 -3.11 -2.43 -11.12
CA ILE A 45 -3.96 -2.57 -12.29
C ILE A 45 -3.21 -2.28 -13.60
N GLU A 46 -2.21 -1.40 -13.56
CA GLU A 46 -1.34 -1.12 -14.70
C GLU A 46 -0.38 -2.29 -14.97
N LEU A 47 0.30 -2.80 -13.94
CA LEU A 47 1.28 -3.88 -14.07
C LEU A 47 0.67 -5.20 -14.56
N PHE A 48 -0.56 -5.51 -14.15
CA PHE A 48 -1.28 -6.72 -14.57
C PHE A 48 -2.22 -6.48 -15.77
N GLY A 49 -2.27 -5.26 -16.32
CA GLY A 49 -3.12 -4.94 -17.46
C GLY A 49 -4.62 -5.12 -17.18
N ILE A 50 -5.06 -4.84 -15.95
CA ILE A 50 -6.47 -4.77 -15.55
C ILE A 50 -7.05 -3.41 -15.96
N GLU A 51 -6.22 -2.36 -15.94
CA GLU A 51 -6.55 -1.07 -16.54
C GLU A 51 -6.37 -1.16 -18.06
N GLU A 52 -7.45 -0.94 -18.81
CA GLU A 52 -7.47 -0.98 -20.27
C GLU A 52 -7.98 0.35 -20.83
N LYS A 53 -7.70 0.66 -22.09
CA LYS A 53 -8.23 1.88 -22.74
C LYS A 53 -9.58 1.58 -23.40
N ASP A 54 -10.58 2.41 -23.13
CA ASP A 54 -11.85 2.38 -23.85
C ASP A 54 -11.70 2.88 -25.31
N ALA A 55 -12.79 2.85 -26.07
CA ALA A 55 -12.83 3.31 -27.45
C ALA A 55 -12.45 4.80 -27.63
N ASN A 56 -12.54 5.60 -26.56
CA ASN A 56 -12.18 7.02 -26.53
C ASN A 56 -10.75 7.25 -26.02
N GLY A 57 -10.02 6.18 -25.69
CA GLY A 57 -8.67 6.23 -25.15
C GLY A 57 -8.59 6.51 -23.64
N ASN A 58 -9.73 6.53 -22.93
CA ASN A 58 -9.75 6.71 -21.48
C ASN A 58 -9.30 5.42 -20.80
N LYS A 59 -8.48 5.55 -19.77
CA LYS A 59 -8.11 4.43 -18.88
C LYS A 59 -9.32 4.01 -18.05
N VAL A 60 -9.68 2.74 -18.12
CA VAL A 60 -10.78 2.11 -17.39
C VAL A 60 -10.21 0.98 -16.54
N ASP A 61 -10.41 1.07 -15.24
CA ASP A 61 -10.10 0.00 -14.30
C ASP A 61 -11.19 -1.08 -14.36
N ASN A 62 -10.83 -2.29 -14.79
CA ASN A 62 -11.75 -3.44 -14.88
C ASN A 62 -11.70 -4.34 -13.65
N THR A 63 -11.26 -3.84 -12.49
CA THR A 63 -11.36 -4.60 -11.23
C THR A 63 -12.83 -4.96 -10.97
N THR A 64 -13.10 -6.21 -10.56
CA THR A 64 -14.45 -6.70 -10.28
C THR A 64 -15.18 -5.83 -9.26
N ASP A 65 -16.46 -5.55 -9.53
CA ASP A 65 -17.36 -4.81 -8.63
C ASP A 65 -17.67 -5.60 -7.34
N GLU A 66 -17.38 -6.91 -7.30
CA GLU A 66 -17.54 -7.77 -6.13
C GLU A 66 -16.36 -7.66 -5.14
N ALA A 67 -15.30 -6.93 -5.50
CA ALA A 67 -14.12 -6.80 -4.65
C ALA A 67 -14.44 -6.09 -3.34
N ILE A 68 -13.90 -6.61 -2.23
CA ILE A 68 -13.88 -5.89 -0.96
C ILE A 68 -12.86 -4.76 -1.07
N VAL A 69 -13.35 -3.52 -1.12
CA VAL A 69 -12.51 -2.32 -1.21
C VAL A 69 -12.12 -1.83 0.18
N VAL A 70 -10.82 -1.69 0.44
CA VAL A 70 -10.29 -1.23 1.74
C VAL A 70 -9.25 -0.12 1.57
N ASN A 71 -9.13 0.76 2.58
CA ASN A 71 -8.41 2.03 2.43
C ASN A 71 -6.94 2.04 2.91
N SER A 72 -6.35 0.89 3.27
CA SER A 72 -4.96 0.85 3.75
C SER A 72 -4.31 -0.52 3.57
N THR A 73 -2.98 -0.52 3.55
CA THR A 73 -2.17 -1.75 3.52
C THR A 73 -2.49 -2.67 4.70
N SER A 74 -2.62 -2.10 5.90
CA SER A 74 -2.90 -2.87 7.13
C SER A 74 -4.25 -3.57 7.08
N ILE A 75 -5.29 -2.91 6.54
CA ILE A 75 -6.61 -3.51 6.41
C ILE A 75 -6.60 -4.61 5.33
N VAL A 76 -5.87 -4.44 4.21
CA VAL A 76 -5.70 -5.55 3.23
C VAL A 76 -5.12 -6.78 3.92
N MET A 77 -4.02 -6.62 4.68
CA MET A 77 -3.39 -7.73 5.40
C MET A 77 -4.35 -8.38 6.39
N THR A 78 -5.07 -7.60 7.20
CA THR A 78 -6.03 -8.15 8.18
C THR A 78 -7.19 -8.87 7.50
N THR A 79 -7.75 -8.33 6.42
CA THR A 79 -8.85 -8.97 5.67
C THR A 79 -8.39 -10.29 5.05
N VAL A 80 -7.20 -10.32 4.43
CA VAL A 80 -6.65 -11.55 3.84
C VAL A 80 -6.30 -12.58 4.92
N ALA A 81 -5.72 -12.16 6.05
CA ALA A 81 -5.42 -13.04 7.16
C ALA A 81 -6.69 -13.65 7.81
N GLY A 82 -7.81 -12.93 7.77
CA GLY A 82 -9.09 -13.37 8.34
C GLY A 82 -9.93 -14.26 7.42
N ASN A 83 -9.60 -14.37 6.13
CA ASN A 83 -10.42 -15.09 5.15
C ASN A 83 -9.56 -16.06 4.31
N LYS A 84 -9.76 -17.36 4.48
CA LYS A 84 -9.00 -18.44 3.80
C LYS A 84 -9.06 -18.37 2.27
N ASN A 85 -10.10 -17.75 1.75
CA ASN A 85 -10.36 -17.64 0.33
C ASN A 85 -9.96 -16.28 -0.25
N ALA A 86 -9.46 -15.36 0.58
CA ALA A 86 -9.12 -14.03 0.14
C ALA A 86 -7.77 -13.96 -0.56
N ILE A 87 -7.71 -13.10 -1.57
CA ILE A 87 -6.51 -12.66 -2.27
C ILE A 87 -6.46 -11.14 -2.25
N GLY A 88 -5.28 -10.57 -2.05
CA GLY A 88 -5.05 -9.14 -2.11
C GLY A 88 -3.63 -8.82 -2.56
N TYR A 89 -3.28 -7.54 -2.58
CA TYR A 89 -1.95 -7.07 -2.95
C TYR A 89 -1.45 -5.99 -2.00
N ILE A 90 -0.16 -6.05 -1.66
CA ILE A 90 0.49 -5.11 -0.72
C ILE A 90 1.91 -4.76 -1.19
N SER A 91 2.49 -3.72 -0.60
CA SER A 91 3.94 -3.48 -0.69
C SER A 91 4.68 -4.66 -0.06
N LEU A 92 5.73 -5.14 -0.74
CA LEU A 92 6.57 -6.24 -0.29
C LEU A 92 7.24 -5.92 1.05
N GLY A 93 7.69 -4.69 1.25
CA GLY A 93 8.29 -4.25 2.52
C GLY A 93 7.29 -4.19 3.69
N SER A 94 5.99 -4.41 3.45
CA SER A 94 4.97 -4.57 4.50
C SER A 94 4.62 -6.03 4.80
N LEU A 95 5.13 -6.99 4.02
CA LEU A 95 4.84 -8.41 4.19
C LEU A 95 5.31 -8.89 5.57
N ASN A 96 4.47 -9.71 6.23
CA ASN A 96 4.78 -10.32 7.51
C ASN A 96 4.11 -11.71 7.63
N ASP A 97 4.33 -12.36 8.77
CA ASP A 97 3.89 -13.73 9.02
C ASP A 97 2.38 -13.93 9.23
N THR A 98 1.52 -12.93 9.01
CA THR A 98 0.05 -13.09 9.11
C THR A 98 -0.59 -13.56 7.81
N VAL A 99 0.09 -13.37 6.69
CA VAL A 99 -0.35 -13.75 5.34
C VAL A 99 0.79 -14.46 4.61
N LYS A 100 0.53 -14.94 3.39
CA LYS A 100 1.54 -15.59 2.56
C LYS A 100 1.57 -14.91 1.19
N ALA A 101 2.76 -14.53 0.72
CA ALA A 101 2.93 -14.07 -0.66
C ALA A 101 3.01 -15.28 -1.61
N VAL A 102 2.35 -15.18 -2.77
CA VAL A 102 2.47 -16.17 -3.84
C VAL A 102 3.57 -15.76 -4.82
N LYS A 103 4.15 -16.75 -5.49
CA LYS A 103 5.00 -16.52 -6.66
C LYS A 103 4.16 -15.95 -7.80
N VAL A 104 4.77 -15.08 -8.60
CA VAL A 104 4.18 -14.58 -9.86
C VAL A 104 5.01 -15.13 -11.00
N ASP A 105 4.36 -15.86 -11.91
CA ASP A 105 5.01 -16.53 -13.05
C ASP A 105 6.19 -17.44 -12.62
N GLY A 106 6.05 -18.12 -11.47
CA GLY A 106 7.07 -19.00 -10.90
C GLY A 106 8.17 -18.28 -10.11
N ILE A 107 8.18 -16.94 -10.07
CA ILE A 107 9.21 -16.13 -9.43
C ILE A 107 8.74 -15.63 -8.06
N GLU A 108 9.60 -15.78 -7.05
CA GLU A 108 9.32 -15.27 -5.71
C GLU A 108 9.48 -13.74 -5.63
N PRO A 109 8.58 -13.02 -4.92
CA PRO A 109 8.66 -11.58 -4.74
C PRO A 109 9.78 -11.23 -3.74
N THR A 110 11.03 -11.19 -4.20
CA THR A 110 12.19 -10.85 -3.37
C THR A 110 12.95 -9.65 -3.93
N VAL A 111 13.66 -8.91 -3.06
CA VAL A 111 14.54 -7.81 -3.47
C VAL A 111 15.58 -8.28 -4.48
N GLU A 112 16.13 -9.48 -4.30
CA GLU A 112 17.08 -10.09 -5.24
C GLU A 112 16.46 -10.31 -6.63
N ASN A 113 15.27 -10.89 -6.68
CA ASN A 113 14.58 -11.15 -7.95
C ASN A 113 14.11 -9.87 -8.65
N ILE A 114 13.84 -8.80 -7.90
CA ILE A 114 13.56 -7.50 -8.52
C ILE A 114 14.85 -6.88 -9.06
N LYS A 115 15.95 -6.88 -8.27
CA LYS A 115 17.25 -6.33 -8.70
C LYS A 115 17.82 -7.06 -9.93
N ASN A 116 17.60 -8.37 -10.06
CA ASN A 116 18.02 -9.14 -11.23
C ASN A 116 16.99 -9.13 -12.40
N ASN A 117 15.90 -8.35 -12.27
CA ASN A 117 14.84 -8.16 -13.27
C ASN A 117 14.05 -9.43 -13.64
N THR A 118 14.03 -10.45 -12.78
CA THR A 118 13.19 -11.64 -12.96
C THR A 118 11.78 -11.45 -12.39
N TYR A 119 11.64 -10.75 -11.26
CA TYR A 119 10.35 -10.35 -10.70
C TYR A 119 10.01 -8.92 -11.13
N LYS A 120 9.04 -8.77 -12.03
CA LYS A 120 8.72 -7.50 -12.71
C LYS A 120 7.59 -6.70 -12.06
N VAL A 121 7.01 -7.20 -10.98
CA VAL A 121 5.90 -6.55 -10.29
C VAL A 121 6.45 -5.61 -9.22
N PHE A 122 6.95 -4.45 -9.64
CA PHE A 122 7.51 -3.44 -8.74
C PHE A 122 7.17 -2.03 -9.24
N ARG A 123 7.34 -1.04 -8.37
CA ARG A 123 6.94 0.35 -8.61
C ARG A 123 7.82 1.34 -7.84
N PRO A 124 7.86 2.62 -8.22
CA PRO A 124 8.56 3.63 -7.44
C PRO A 124 7.77 4.01 -6.20
N PHE A 125 8.49 4.26 -5.12
CA PHE A 125 8.04 5.10 -4.02
C PHE A 125 8.56 6.52 -4.27
N ASN A 126 7.62 7.43 -4.50
CA ASN A 126 7.87 8.83 -4.73
C ASN A 126 7.52 9.65 -3.49
N ILE A 127 8.38 10.62 -3.19
CA ILE A 127 7.96 11.82 -2.47
C ILE A 127 7.81 12.96 -3.47
N ALA A 128 7.03 13.98 -3.12
CA ALA A 128 6.83 15.13 -3.97
C ALA A 128 6.69 16.42 -3.17
N THR A 129 7.30 17.49 -3.65
CA THR A 129 7.26 18.80 -3.00
C THR A 129 6.95 19.92 -3.98
N ARG A 130 6.54 21.08 -3.47
CA ARG A 130 6.58 22.33 -4.24
C ARG A 130 8.02 22.80 -4.41
N ASP A 131 8.23 23.87 -5.18
CA ASP A 131 9.55 24.45 -5.43
C ASP A 131 10.17 25.07 -4.16
N ASP A 132 9.38 25.81 -3.40
CA ASP A 132 9.82 26.50 -2.19
C ASP A 132 9.51 25.63 -0.96
N ILE A 133 10.50 24.83 -0.55
CA ILE A 133 10.44 24.01 0.67
C ILE A 133 11.39 24.54 1.76
N SER A 134 11.02 24.32 3.02
CA SER A 134 11.81 24.74 4.19
C SER A 134 13.19 24.08 4.22
N GLU A 135 14.14 24.69 4.93
CA GLU A 135 15.48 24.12 5.14
C GLU A 135 15.40 22.70 5.74
N LEU A 136 14.48 22.49 6.69
CA LEU A 136 14.23 21.18 7.29
C LEU A 136 13.76 20.15 6.25
N ALA A 137 12.83 20.51 5.37
CA ALA A 137 12.37 19.61 4.31
C ALA A 137 13.51 19.28 3.31
N GLN A 138 14.31 20.27 2.91
CA GLN A 138 15.45 20.07 2.02
C GLN A 138 16.50 19.14 2.63
N ASP A 139 16.82 19.35 3.91
CA ASP A 139 17.80 18.57 4.65
C ASP A 139 17.30 17.13 4.89
N PHE A 140 16.00 16.95 5.19
CA PHE A 140 15.40 15.61 5.31
C PHE A 140 15.42 14.85 3.97
N ILE A 141 15.08 15.50 2.85
CA ILE A 141 15.20 14.88 1.51
C ILE A 141 16.66 14.54 1.20
N SER A 142 17.60 15.40 1.59
CA SER A 142 19.03 15.14 1.43
C SER A 142 19.49 13.93 2.24
N PHE A 143 18.98 13.75 3.46
CA PHE A 143 19.18 12.53 4.25
C PHE A 143 18.60 11.31 3.55
N ILE A 144 17.34 11.35 3.11
CA ILE A 144 16.70 10.21 2.43
C ILE A 144 17.52 9.73 1.23
N LEU A 145 18.05 10.67 0.44
CA LEU A 145 18.82 10.36 -0.76
C LEU A 145 20.29 10.02 -0.49
N SER A 146 20.82 10.29 0.70
CA SER A 146 22.20 9.99 1.08
C SER A 146 22.46 8.49 1.21
N SER A 147 23.72 8.06 1.25
CA SER A 147 24.06 6.67 1.54
C SER A 147 23.52 6.18 2.89
N ASP A 148 23.38 7.06 3.89
CA ASP A 148 22.85 6.71 5.22
C ASP A 148 21.34 6.44 5.18
N GLY A 149 20.59 7.29 4.46
CA GLY A 149 19.17 7.08 4.23
C GLY A 149 18.89 5.88 3.33
N GLN A 150 19.67 5.68 2.28
CA GLN A 150 19.53 4.55 1.37
C GLN A 150 19.90 3.21 2.04
N LYS A 151 20.81 3.22 3.02
CA LYS A 151 21.04 2.04 3.87
C LYS A 151 19.77 1.67 4.67
N VAL A 152 19.05 2.64 5.21
CA VAL A 152 17.75 2.39 5.88
C VAL A 152 16.74 1.80 4.90
N VAL A 153 16.70 2.27 3.65
CA VAL A 153 15.84 1.70 2.59
C VAL A 153 16.12 0.21 2.40
N GLU A 154 17.39 -0.17 2.22
CA GLU A 154 17.77 -1.57 1.99
C GLU A 154 17.55 -2.48 3.21
N GLU A 155 17.87 -1.99 4.42
CA GLU A 155 17.65 -2.74 5.67
C GLU A 155 16.17 -3.05 5.92
N ASN A 156 15.25 -2.29 5.30
CA ASN A 156 13.81 -2.49 5.42
C ASN A 156 13.20 -3.20 4.19
N SER A 157 14.01 -3.97 3.44
CA SER A 157 13.58 -4.79 2.30
C SER A 157 13.02 -4.01 1.10
N TYR A 158 13.46 -2.78 0.92
CA TYR A 158 13.23 -1.99 -0.31
C TYR A 158 14.52 -1.91 -1.13
N ILE A 159 14.41 -1.41 -2.36
CA ILE A 159 15.55 -1.24 -3.25
C ILE A 159 15.97 0.22 -3.26
N ALA A 160 17.26 0.48 -3.05
CA ALA A 160 17.83 1.82 -3.10
C ALA A 160 17.56 2.50 -4.47
N ALA A 161 17.26 3.80 -4.42
CA ALA A 161 16.99 4.64 -5.58
C ALA A 161 18.01 5.77 -5.78
N SER A 162 19.05 5.84 -4.92
CA SER A 162 20.06 6.89 -4.96
C SER A 162 21.43 6.36 -4.51
N GLU A 163 22.50 6.93 -5.08
CA GLU A 163 23.89 6.64 -4.74
C GLU A 163 24.64 7.90 -4.26
N LYS A 164 23.93 8.90 -3.73
CA LYS A 164 24.58 10.10 -3.19
C LYS A 164 25.48 9.75 -1.99
N GLY A 165 26.47 10.60 -1.76
CA GLY A 165 27.42 10.45 -0.65
C GLY A 165 26.78 10.48 0.75
N PRO A 166 27.62 10.38 1.80
CA PRO A 166 27.16 10.34 3.19
C PRO A 166 26.38 11.60 3.57
N TYR A 167 25.44 11.44 4.50
CA TYR A 167 24.67 12.56 5.00
C TYR A 167 25.52 13.44 5.93
N SER A 168 25.39 14.75 5.74
CA SER A 168 25.94 15.75 6.65
C SER A 168 24.81 16.65 7.12
N SER A 169 24.52 16.57 8.43
CA SER A 169 23.45 17.34 9.05
C SER A 169 23.82 18.81 9.19
N THR A 170 22.86 19.67 8.82
CA THR A 170 22.91 21.12 9.12
C THR A 170 22.27 21.48 10.46
N LYS A 171 21.78 20.48 11.21
CA LYS A 171 20.97 20.60 12.44
C LYS A 171 19.78 21.57 12.31
N PRO A 172 18.96 21.44 11.26
CA PRO A 172 17.81 22.31 11.08
C PRO A 172 16.81 22.11 12.22
N SER A 173 16.02 23.15 12.49
CA SER A 173 14.93 23.13 13.46
C SER A 173 13.60 23.39 12.77
N GLY A 174 12.51 23.20 13.53
CA GLY A 174 11.16 23.45 13.06
C GLY A 174 10.39 22.16 12.81
N LYS A 175 9.26 22.28 12.12
CA LYS A 175 8.32 21.20 11.89
C LYS A 175 8.04 21.04 10.40
N ILE A 176 7.97 19.80 9.94
CA ILE A 176 7.41 19.44 8.63
C ILE A 176 6.30 18.41 8.78
N VAL A 177 5.31 18.48 7.90
CA VAL A 177 4.21 17.53 7.76
C VAL A 177 4.38 16.77 6.46
N ILE A 178 4.34 15.45 6.55
CA ILE A 178 4.43 14.52 5.42
C ILE A 178 3.11 13.76 5.32
N ALA A 179 2.48 13.73 4.16
CA ALA A 179 1.17 13.10 4.01
C ALA A 179 1.06 12.24 2.74
N GLY A 180 0.28 11.16 2.81
CA GLY A 180 -0.08 10.37 1.63
C GLY A 180 0.02 8.88 1.82
N SER A 181 0.47 8.20 0.77
CA SER A 181 0.45 6.75 0.61
C SER A 181 0.72 5.93 1.88
N SER A 182 -0.29 5.19 2.34
CA SER A 182 -0.19 4.19 3.41
C SER A 182 0.85 3.09 3.14
N SER A 183 1.25 2.88 1.88
CA SER A 183 2.28 1.92 1.52
C SER A 183 3.69 2.48 1.66
N VAL A 184 3.87 3.81 1.59
CA VAL A 184 5.17 4.47 1.81
C VAL A 184 5.41 4.73 3.30
N THR A 185 4.34 4.89 4.08
CA THR A 185 4.40 5.20 5.52
C THR A 185 5.37 4.33 6.32
N PRO A 186 5.40 2.98 6.19
CA PRO A 186 6.32 2.17 6.98
C PRO A 186 7.80 2.51 6.74
N LEU A 187 8.20 2.73 5.48
CA LEU A 187 9.54 3.16 5.14
C LEU A 187 9.82 4.59 5.62
N MET A 188 8.86 5.50 5.44
CA MET A 188 9.01 6.90 5.85
C MET A 188 9.20 7.04 7.36
N GLU A 189 8.49 6.24 8.17
CA GLU A 189 8.70 6.20 9.62
C GLU A 189 10.12 5.75 9.98
N LYS A 190 10.69 4.76 9.27
CA LYS A 190 12.07 4.32 9.50
C LYS A 190 13.11 5.36 9.10
N LEU A 191 12.89 6.05 7.99
CA LEU A 191 13.72 7.18 7.56
C LEU A 191 13.67 8.33 8.58
N LYS A 192 12.46 8.69 9.04
CA LYS A 192 12.26 9.68 10.11
C LYS A 192 12.96 9.28 11.40
N GLU A 193 12.80 8.04 11.87
CA GLU A 193 13.46 7.52 13.07
C GLU A 193 14.98 7.66 12.98
N ALA A 194 15.58 7.34 11.82
CA ALA A 194 17.01 7.46 11.61
C ALA A 194 17.49 8.91 11.54
N TYR A 195 16.74 9.78 10.85
CA TYR A 195 17.05 11.21 10.74
C TYR A 195 17.02 11.93 12.09
N LEU A 196 16.01 11.68 12.91
CA LEU A 196 15.82 12.34 14.20
C LEU A 196 16.86 11.95 15.27
N LYS A 197 17.60 10.85 15.08
CA LYS A 197 18.75 10.51 15.92
C LYS A 197 19.89 11.53 15.77
N VAL A 198 20.00 12.18 14.62
CA VAL A 198 21.04 13.18 14.32
C VAL A 198 20.48 14.59 14.48
N ASN A 199 19.23 14.82 14.06
CA ASN A 199 18.58 16.14 14.01
C ASN A 199 17.52 16.28 15.11
N THR A 200 17.97 16.39 16.36
CA THR A 200 17.07 16.41 17.53
C THR A 200 16.19 17.66 17.64
N ASN A 201 16.46 18.71 16.86
CA ASN A 201 15.69 19.95 16.85
C ASN A 201 14.55 19.94 15.82
N ALA A 202 14.46 18.89 15.01
CA ALA A 202 13.45 18.72 13.99
C ALA A 202 12.22 17.99 14.56
N GLU A 203 11.04 18.40 14.10
CA GLU A 203 9.79 17.69 14.28
C GLU A 203 9.26 17.23 12.91
N ILE A 204 8.97 15.94 12.79
CA ILE A 204 8.40 15.37 11.56
C ILE A 204 7.11 14.63 11.91
N GLU A 205 6.00 15.11 11.37
CA GLU A 205 4.69 14.50 11.49
C GLU A 205 4.34 13.75 10.19
N ILE A 206 3.86 12.51 10.31
CA ILE A 206 3.46 11.68 9.16
C ILE A 206 1.95 11.39 9.25
N GLN A 207 1.23 11.69 8.18
CA GLN A 207 -0.20 11.50 8.05
C GLN A 207 -0.51 10.49 6.92
N ALA A 208 -0.84 9.26 7.30
CA ALA A 208 -1.16 8.21 6.35
C ALA A 208 -2.57 8.40 5.74
N SER A 209 -2.64 8.31 4.42
CA SER A 209 -3.85 8.34 3.59
C SER A 209 -3.57 7.59 2.27
N ASP A 210 -4.23 7.94 1.17
CA ASP A 210 -3.90 7.44 -0.17
C ASP A 210 -2.91 8.37 -0.91
N SER A 211 -2.39 7.91 -2.05
CA SER A 211 -1.40 8.68 -2.82
C SER A 211 -1.99 9.95 -3.43
N THR A 212 -3.24 9.90 -3.89
CA THR A 212 -3.90 11.05 -4.54
C THR A 212 -4.21 12.13 -3.53
N THR A 213 -4.69 11.78 -2.34
CA THR A 213 -4.90 12.71 -1.22
C THR A 213 -3.58 13.34 -0.79
N GLY A 214 -2.50 12.56 -0.62
CA GLY A 214 -1.18 13.10 -0.27
C GLY A 214 -0.64 14.10 -1.30
N MET A 215 -0.74 13.79 -2.60
CA MET A 215 -0.34 14.70 -3.67
C MET A 215 -1.20 15.97 -3.67
N LYS A 216 -2.51 15.85 -3.44
CA LYS A 216 -3.40 17.02 -3.33
C LYS A 216 -2.99 17.94 -2.18
N LEU A 217 -2.76 17.39 -0.99
CA LEU A 217 -2.34 18.16 0.18
C LEU A 217 -1.00 18.88 -0.06
N ALA A 218 -0.05 18.23 -0.74
CA ALA A 218 1.22 18.84 -1.11
C ALA A 218 1.04 19.99 -2.13
N MET A 219 0.20 19.79 -3.16
CA MET A 219 -0.12 20.82 -4.15
C MET A 219 -0.78 22.05 -3.52
N GLU A 220 -1.64 21.84 -2.52
CA GLU A 220 -2.34 22.89 -1.78
C GLU A 220 -1.47 23.51 -0.67
N GLY A 221 -0.29 22.94 -0.40
CA GLY A 221 0.61 23.40 0.65
C GLY A 221 0.12 23.11 2.06
N THR A 222 -0.81 22.17 2.22
CA THR A 222 -1.30 21.71 3.53
C THR A 222 -0.31 20.74 4.19
N CYS A 223 0.47 20.02 3.39
CA CYS A 223 1.68 19.32 3.84
C CYS A 223 2.91 19.79 3.07
N ASP A 224 4.09 19.61 3.66
CA ASP A 224 5.38 19.97 3.07
C ASP A 224 5.82 18.94 2.03
N ILE A 225 5.56 17.66 2.30
CA ILE A 225 5.97 16.53 1.45
C ILE A 225 4.77 15.60 1.24
N GLY A 226 4.43 15.35 -0.03
CA GLY A 226 3.47 14.33 -0.43
C GLY A 226 4.15 12.98 -0.64
N MET A 227 3.49 11.86 -0.31
CA MET A 227 3.96 10.50 -0.57
C MET A 227 3.06 9.77 -1.57
N ALA A 228 3.66 9.19 -2.62
CA ALA A 228 2.98 8.37 -3.61
C ALA A 228 3.69 7.03 -3.81
N SER A 229 2.92 5.95 -3.88
CA SER A 229 3.44 4.61 -4.21
C SER A 229 3.18 4.24 -5.67
N ARG A 230 3.34 5.23 -6.54
CA ARG A 230 3.16 5.17 -8.00
C ARG A 230 3.92 6.32 -8.63
N GLU A 231 4.01 6.32 -9.95
CA GLU A 231 4.36 7.52 -10.69
C GLU A 231 3.34 8.64 -10.44
N LEU A 232 3.81 9.89 -10.49
CA LEU A 232 2.94 11.05 -10.40
C LEU A 232 2.16 11.24 -11.71
N LYS A 233 0.90 11.67 -11.58
CA LYS A 233 0.05 12.05 -12.70
C LYS A 233 0.56 13.35 -13.31
N GLU A 234 0.32 13.57 -14.60
CA GLU A 234 0.69 14.83 -15.28
C GLU A 234 0.12 16.07 -14.57
N SER A 235 -1.09 15.97 -14.01
CA SER A 235 -1.71 17.06 -13.24
C SER A 235 -0.95 17.38 -11.95
N GLU A 236 -0.32 16.38 -11.33
CA GLU A 236 0.48 16.52 -10.11
C GLU A 236 1.86 17.11 -10.45
N LEU A 237 2.49 16.63 -11.52
CA LEU A 237 3.80 17.12 -12.01
C LEU A 237 3.79 18.61 -12.40
N LYS A 238 2.63 19.17 -12.76
CA LYS A 238 2.49 20.61 -13.03
C LYS A 238 2.72 21.50 -11.81
N LYS A 239 2.65 20.94 -10.60
CA LYS A 239 2.73 21.68 -9.34
C LYS A 239 3.76 21.13 -8.36
N LEU A 240 4.20 19.89 -8.57
CA LEU A 240 5.10 19.19 -7.68
C LEU A 240 6.31 18.64 -8.42
N LYS A 241 7.45 18.68 -7.74
CA LYS A 241 8.69 18.00 -8.12
C LYS A 241 8.70 16.62 -7.47
N PRO A 242 8.60 15.52 -8.24
CA PRO A 242 8.75 14.18 -7.70
C PRO A 242 10.21 13.88 -7.37
N THR A 243 10.42 12.96 -6.44
CA THR A 243 11.71 12.35 -6.12
C THR A 243 11.48 10.89 -5.77
N VAL A 244 12.08 9.98 -6.52
CA VAL A 244 12.06 8.55 -6.21
C VAL A 244 12.99 8.30 -5.03
N ILE A 245 12.46 7.68 -3.97
CA ILE A 245 13.22 7.40 -2.73
C ILE A 245 13.54 5.92 -2.55
N ALA A 246 12.78 5.04 -3.20
CA ALA A 246 12.98 3.60 -3.22
C ALA A 246 12.22 2.96 -4.39
N MET A 247 12.61 1.75 -4.78
CA MET A 247 11.74 0.84 -5.53
C MET A 247 11.12 -0.20 -4.58
N ASP A 248 9.82 -0.42 -4.73
CA ASP A 248 8.99 -1.32 -3.93
C ASP A 248 8.49 -2.48 -4.79
N GLY A 249 8.72 -3.71 -4.34
CA GLY A 249 8.05 -4.88 -4.89
C GLY A 249 6.58 -4.88 -4.50
N LEU A 250 5.69 -5.32 -5.38
CA LEU A 250 4.30 -5.62 -5.04
C LEU A 250 4.16 -7.12 -4.81
N ALA A 251 3.69 -7.50 -3.63
CA ALA A 251 3.42 -8.88 -3.28
C ALA A 251 1.92 -9.17 -3.44
N ILE A 252 1.61 -10.24 -4.17
CA ILE A 252 0.26 -10.82 -4.19
C ILE A 252 0.16 -11.75 -3.00
N ILE A 253 -0.80 -11.50 -2.13
CA ILE A 253 -0.96 -12.21 -0.86
C ILE A 253 -2.25 -13.00 -0.83
N VAL A 254 -2.17 -14.16 -0.19
CA VAL A 254 -3.30 -15.01 0.16
C VAL A 254 -3.24 -15.33 1.64
N ASN A 255 -4.31 -15.88 2.17
CA ASN A 255 -4.31 -16.44 3.52
C ASN A 255 -3.22 -17.53 3.65
N LYS A 256 -2.61 -17.67 4.84
CA LYS A 256 -1.57 -18.70 5.07
C LYS A 256 -2.07 -20.12 4.85
N GLU A 257 -3.34 -20.38 5.13
CA GLU A 257 -3.96 -21.69 4.95
C GLU A 257 -4.37 -21.96 3.50
N ASN A 258 -4.34 -20.96 2.62
CA ASN A 258 -4.64 -21.17 1.21
C ASN A 258 -3.50 -22.00 0.57
N PRO A 259 -3.80 -23.11 -0.14
CA PRO A 259 -2.77 -24.00 -0.69
C PRO A 259 -2.02 -23.38 -1.89
N VAL A 260 -2.57 -22.36 -2.54
CA VAL A 260 -1.94 -21.72 -3.70
C VAL A 260 -0.61 -21.09 -3.30
N SER A 261 0.43 -21.38 -4.07
CA SER A 261 1.78 -20.85 -3.86
C SER A 261 2.35 -20.13 -5.08
N ASN A 262 1.68 -20.23 -6.22
CA ASN A 262 2.08 -19.61 -7.48
C ASN A 262 0.83 -19.24 -8.28
N LEU A 263 0.86 -18.07 -8.93
CA LEU A 263 -0.12 -17.65 -9.91
C LEU A 263 0.62 -17.08 -11.12
N THR A 264 0.07 -17.31 -12.32
CA THR A 264 0.52 -16.59 -13.51
C THR A 264 -0.06 -15.18 -13.52
N SER A 265 0.60 -14.26 -14.24
CA SER A 265 0.09 -12.90 -14.44
C SER A 265 -1.32 -12.89 -15.04
N ASP A 266 -1.61 -13.79 -15.98
CA ASP A 266 -2.95 -13.92 -16.59
C ASP A 266 -3.99 -14.41 -15.58
N GLN A 267 -3.63 -15.34 -14.68
CA GLN A 267 -4.53 -15.77 -13.61
C GLN A 267 -4.81 -14.64 -12.62
N ILE A 268 -3.79 -13.85 -12.26
CA ILE A 268 -3.98 -12.68 -11.38
C ILE A 268 -4.91 -11.67 -12.05
N LYS A 269 -4.68 -11.34 -13.32
CA LYS A 269 -5.58 -10.48 -14.10
C LYS A 269 -7.01 -11.02 -14.11
N GLY A 270 -7.20 -12.29 -14.46
CA GLY A 270 -8.52 -12.93 -14.52
C GLY A 270 -9.24 -12.94 -13.17
N ILE A 271 -8.53 -13.22 -12.08
CA ILE A 271 -9.08 -13.18 -10.71
C ILE A 271 -9.58 -11.78 -10.37
N PHE A 272 -8.73 -10.77 -10.54
CA PHE A 272 -9.08 -9.40 -10.14
C PHE A 272 -10.11 -8.75 -11.06
N LYS A 273 -10.29 -9.25 -12.29
CA LYS A 273 -11.41 -8.89 -13.18
C LYS A 273 -12.71 -9.66 -12.89
N GLY A 274 -12.68 -10.67 -12.02
CA GLY A 274 -13.84 -11.55 -11.76
C GLY A 274 -14.11 -12.57 -12.86
N GLU A 275 -13.17 -12.78 -13.78
CA GLU A 275 -13.25 -13.80 -14.84
C GLU A 275 -12.91 -15.20 -14.30
N ILE A 276 -12.05 -15.25 -13.27
CA ILE A 276 -11.72 -16.47 -12.51
C ILE A 276 -12.26 -16.27 -11.09
N THR A 277 -13.22 -17.09 -10.68
CA THR A 277 -13.95 -16.90 -9.42
C THR A 277 -13.77 -18.06 -8.45
N SER A 278 -13.10 -19.14 -8.85
CA SER A 278 -12.79 -20.27 -7.96
C SER A 278 -11.31 -20.63 -7.92
N TRP A 279 -10.81 -20.92 -6.71
CA TRP A 279 -9.46 -21.45 -6.50
C TRP A 279 -9.21 -22.77 -7.25
N ASN A 280 -10.25 -23.54 -7.57
CA ASN A 280 -10.13 -24.77 -8.36
C ASN A 280 -9.66 -24.53 -9.81
N GLU A 281 -9.83 -23.31 -10.33
CA GLU A 281 -9.45 -22.95 -11.69
C GLU A 281 -7.95 -22.64 -11.80
N VAL A 282 -7.29 -22.40 -10.67
CA VAL A 282 -5.87 -21.99 -10.60
C VAL A 282 -5.00 -22.93 -9.77
N ALA A 283 -5.59 -23.74 -8.89
CA ALA A 283 -4.87 -24.69 -8.04
C ALA A 283 -4.37 -25.89 -8.86
N LYS A 284 -3.06 -25.94 -9.09
CA LYS A 284 -2.30 -27.15 -9.46
C LYS A 284 -0.96 -27.14 -8.74
#